data_AF-A0A6G9Z7Z1-F1
#
_entry.id   AF-A0A6G9Z7Z1-F1
#
_cell.length_a   1.000
_cell.length_b   1.000
_cell.length_c   1.000
_cell.angle_alpha   90.00
_cell.angle_beta   90.00
_cell.angle_gamma   90.00
#
_symmetry.space_group_name_H-M   'P 1'
#
loop_
_entity.id
_entity.type
_entity.pdbx_description
1 polymer ?
#
loop_
_entity_poly.entity_id
_entity_poly.type
_entity_poly.pdbx_seq_one_letter_code
_entity_poly.pdbx_strand_id
1 'polypeptide(L)'
;MSLIVQAFIVEEDGTERDLDPPKPGGNFAGFEKWRTTVWGSAAVQALGAYWFPLLSSGNPFTVPPDAVPELLEECALLRTHLDAIAPQGNQSHTREWYVDGISEHLSNIEAVAEQALRAGGGVYFW
;
A
#
# COMPACT_ATOMS: atom_id res chain seq x y z
N MET A 1 3.41 -9.30 -12.69
CA MET A 1 2.99 -7.89 -12.75
C MET A 1 3.30 -7.24 -11.42
N SER A 2 3.49 -5.92 -11.43
CA SER A 2 3.79 -5.09 -10.27
C SER A 2 2.50 -4.52 -9.71
N LEU A 3 2.44 -4.35 -8.39
CA LEU A 3 1.45 -3.55 -7.70
C LEU A 3 2.02 -2.14 -7.53
N ILE A 4 1.31 -1.14 -8.01
CA ILE A 4 1.71 0.26 -7.98
C ILE A 4 0.74 1.05 -7.11
N VAL A 5 1.26 1.97 -6.31
CA VAL A 5 0.48 2.95 -5.54
C VAL A 5 0.68 4.35 -6.14
N GLN A 6 -0.40 5.04 -6.45
CA GLN A 6 -0.36 6.32 -7.16
C GLN A 6 -1.16 7.36 -6.38
N ALA A 7 -0.55 8.51 -6.09
CA ALA A 7 -1.25 9.65 -5.51
C ALA A 7 -1.94 10.45 -6.61
N PHE A 8 -3.12 10.97 -6.33
CA PHE A 8 -3.85 11.86 -7.23
C PHE A 8 -4.46 13.01 -6.45
N ILE A 9 -4.75 14.11 -7.13
CA ILE A 9 -5.61 15.18 -6.59
C ILE A 9 -6.87 15.31 -7.43
N VAL A 10 -7.92 15.86 -6.83
CA VAL A 10 -9.15 16.23 -7.52
C VAL A 10 -9.06 17.72 -7.86
N GLU A 11 -9.03 18.04 -9.15
CA GLU A 11 -8.98 19.41 -9.66
C GLU A 11 -10.37 20.08 -9.53
N GLU A 12 -10.44 21.40 -9.74
CA GLU A 12 -11.68 22.18 -9.60
C GLU A 12 -12.80 21.72 -10.53
N ASP A 13 -12.46 21.14 -11.69
CA ASP A 13 -13.41 20.59 -12.66
C ASP A 13 -13.87 19.15 -12.34
N GLY A 14 -13.41 18.60 -11.22
CA GLY A 14 -13.70 17.24 -10.76
C GLY A 14 -12.86 16.16 -11.45
N THR A 15 -11.90 16.52 -12.29
CA THR A 15 -10.95 15.56 -12.87
C THR A 15 -9.87 15.16 -11.87
N GLU A 16 -9.38 13.93 -12.01
CA GLU A 16 -8.25 13.45 -11.22
C GLU A 16 -6.95 13.68 -11.98
N ARG A 17 -5.94 14.19 -11.28
CA ARG A 17 -4.58 14.34 -11.80
C ARG A 17 -3.58 13.59 -10.93
N ASP A 18 -2.81 12.72 -11.56
CA ASP A 18 -1.73 11.99 -10.91
C ASP A 18 -0.59 12.92 -10.48
N LEU A 19 0.02 12.58 -9.34
CA LEU A 19 1.25 13.19 -8.86
C LEU A 19 2.45 12.28 -9.17
N ASP A 20 3.56 12.86 -9.61
CA ASP A 20 4.80 12.07 -9.74
C ASP A 20 5.18 11.43 -8.39
N PRO A 21 5.72 10.20 -8.38
CA PRO A 21 6.07 9.52 -7.14
C PRO A 21 7.14 10.30 -6.37
N PRO A 22 7.18 10.18 -5.02
CA PRO A 22 8.13 10.93 -4.18
C PRO A 22 9.61 10.71 -4.54
N LYS A 23 9.93 9.58 -5.18
CA LYS A 23 11.24 9.24 -5.74
C LYS A 23 11.06 8.30 -6.95
N PRO A 24 12.04 8.19 -7.86
CA PRO A 24 12.00 7.19 -8.94
C PRO A 24 11.80 5.77 -8.38
N GLY A 25 10.76 5.08 -8.87
CA GLY A 25 10.37 3.74 -8.38
C GLY A 25 9.74 3.72 -6.98
N GLY A 26 9.55 4.88 -6.34
CA GLY A 26 8.98 5.04 -5.00
C GLY A 26 7.47 4.82 -4.91
N ASN A 27 6.86 4.30 -5.98
CA ASN A 27 5.46 3.88 -6.05
C ASN A 27 5.31 2.36 -6.13
N PHE A 28 6.40 1.59 -6.03
CA PHE A 28 6.32 0.14 -6.05
C PHE A 28 5.82 -0.39 -4.69
N ALA A 29 4.62 -0.95 -4.71
CA ALA A 29 3.93 -1.54 -3.55
C ALA A 29 4.05 -3.08 -3.51
N GLY A 30 4.99 -3.63 -4.27
CA GLY A 30 5.30 -5.06 -4.33
C GLY A 30 4.76 -5.76 -5.57
N PHE A 31 4.74 -7.08 -5.55
CA PHE A 31 4.25 -7.86 -6.68
C PHE A 31 2.73 -7.88 -6.69
N GLU A 32 2.11 -8.00 -7.87
CA GLU A 32 0.65 -8.08 -7.97
C GLU A 32 0.06 -9.23 -7.13
N LYS A 33 0.79 -10.35 -7.04
CA LYS A 33 0.39 -11.48 -6.18
C LYS A 33 0.33 -11.12 -4.68
N TRP A 34 1.03 -10.07 -4.24
CA TRP A 34 1.04 -9.62 -2.85
C TRP A 34 -0.28 -8.97 -2.43
N ARG A 35 -1.12 -8.53 -3.37
CA ARG A 35 -2.52 -8.16 -3.08
C ARG A 35 -3.23 -9.21 -2.25
N THR A 36 -3.00 -10.50 -2.53
CA THR A 36 -3.64 -11.60 -1.80
C THR A 36 -2.71 -12.30 -0.82
N THR A 37 -1.41 -12.45 -1.16
CA THR A 37 -0.49 -13.24 -0.32
C THR A 37 0.12 -12.47 0.85
N VAL A 38 0.09 -11.13 0.82
CA VAL A 38 0.66 -10.27 1.87
C VAL A 38 -0.40 -9.31 2.37
N TRP A 39 -0.78 -8.32 1.57
CA TRP A 39 -1.68 -7.23 1.95
C TRP A 39 -3.08 -7.74 2.29
N GLY A 40 -3.61 -8.63 1.44
CA GLY A 40 -4.89 -9.31 1.60
C GLY A 40 -4.94 -10.42 2.63
N SER A 41 -3.81 -10.74 3.28
CA SER A 41 -3.68 -11.98 4.04
C SER A 41 -4.56 -11.99 5.28
N ALA A 42 -4.91 -13.20 5.74
CA ALA A 42 -5.62 -13.38 7.00
C ALA A 42 -4.83 -12.84 8.20
N ALA A 43 -3.50 -12.81 8.13
CA ALA A 43 -2.65 -12.22 9.16
C ALA A 43 -2.86 -10.71 9.27
N VAL A 44 -2.90 -10.00 8.13
CA VAL A 44 -3.20 -8.56 8.09
C VAL A 44 -4.62 -8.29 8.61
N GLN A 45 -5.62 -9.07 8.17
CA GLN A 45 -7.00 -8.96 8.68
C GLN A 45 -7.10 -9.18 10.19
N ALA A 46 -6.34 -10.15 10.74
CA ALA A 46 -6.33 -10.45 12.17
C ALA A 46 -5.73 -9.33 13.04
N LEU A 47 -4.95 -8.42 12.45
CA LEU A 47 -4.49 -7.20 13.13
C LEU A 47 -5.58 -6.12 13.22
N GLY A 48 -6.73 -6.31 12.56
CA GLY A 48 -7.80 -5.33 12.49
C GLY A 48 -7.65 -4.32 11.34
N ALA A 49 -6.75 -4.59 10.40
CA ALA A 49 -6.61 -3.79 9.17
C ALA A 49 -7.87 -3.87 8.31
N TYR A 50 -8.21 -2.78 7.65
CA TYR A 50 -9.34 -2.61 6.76
C TYR A 50 -8.89 -2.33 5.31
N TRP A 51 -8.02 -1.35 5.09
CA TRP A 51 -7.64 -0.88 3.74
C TRP A 51 -6.77 -1.87 2.96
N PHE A 52 -5.71 -2.42 3.56
CA PHE A 52 -4.82 -3.40 2.95
C PHE A 52 -5.53 -4.71 2.57
N PRO A 53 -6.40 -5.29 3.42
CA PRO A 53 -7.20 -6.45 3.04
C PRO A 53 -8.02 -6.27 1.77
N LEU A 54 -8.58 -5.07 1.56
CA LEU A 54 -9.40 -4.77 0.39
C LEU A 54 -8.60 -4.76 -0.92
N LEU A 55 -7.27 -4.66 -0.89
CA LEU A 55 -6.43 -4.80 -2.09
C LEU A 55 -6.60 -6.16 -2.76
N SER A 56 -7.01 -7.18 -2.02
CA SER A 56 -7.33 -8.51 -2.55
C SER A 56 -8.63 -8.57 -3.36
N SER A 57 -9.51 -7.57 -3.21
CA SER A 57 -10.87 -7.58 -3.75
C SER A 57 -11.00 -7.07 -5.19
N GLY A 58 -9.98 -6.40 -5.74
CA GLY A 58 -10.00 -5.95 -7.13
C GLY A 58 -8.91 -4.93 -7.51
N ASN A 59 -8.93 -4.54 -8.78
CA ASN A 59 -8.07 -3.53 -9.41
C ASN A 59 -8.91 -2.71 -10.42
N PRO A 60 -8.92 -1.36 -10.36
CA PRO A 60 -8.21 -0.51 -9.40
C PRO A 60 -8.89 -0.45 -8.03
N PHE A 61 -8.11 -0.20 -6.99
CA PHE A 61 -8.60 0.05 -5.62
C PHE A 61 -8.22 1.46 -5.20
N THR A 62 -9.20 2.26 -4.74
CA THR A 62 -8.99 3.68 -4.43
C THR A 62 -9.28 3.96 -2.96
N VAL A 63 -8.39 4.69 -2.32
CA VAL A 63 -8.57 5.31 -1.01
C VAL A 63 -8.83 6.80 -1.25
N PRO A 64 -10.05 7.31 -0.94
CA PRO A 64 -10.39 8.70 -1.18
C PRO A 64 -9.62 9.66 -0.25
N PRO A 65 -9.55 10.97 -0.58
CA PRO A 65 -8.74 11.94 0.17
C PRO A 65 -9.01 11.99 1.68
N ASP A 66 -10.26 11.84 2.09
CA ASP A 66 -10.70 11.85 3.49
C ASP A 66 -10.28 10.60 4.27
N ALA A 67 -10.02 9.49 3.58
CA ALA A 67 -9.58 8.22 4.16
C ALA A 67 -8.06 8.02 4.16
N VAL A 68 -7.28 8.91 3.51
CA VAL A 68 -5.81 8.81 3.49
C VAL A 68 -5.19 8.79 4.90
N PRO A 69 -5.68 9.57 5.90
CA PRO A 69 -5.18 9.45 7.27
C PRO A 69 -5.34 8.04 7.86
N GLU A 70 -6.46 7.38 7.61
CA GLU A 70 -6.72 6.01 8.10
C GLU A 70 -5.77 5.00 7.43
N LEU A 71 -5.48 5.17 6.13
CA LEU A 71 -4.48 4.35 5.45
C LEU A 71 -3.09 4.51 6.08
N LEU A 72 -2.70 5.73 6.46
CA LEU A 72 -1.41 5.99 7.13
C LEU A 72 -1.34 5.36 8.52
N GLU A 73 -2.43 5.41 9.29
CA GLU A 73 -2.54 4.71 10.57
C GLU A 73 -2.40 3.19 10.40
N GLU A 74 -3.02 2.64 9.36
CA GLU A 74 -2.92 1.22 9.05
C GLU A 74 -1.51 0.83 8.58
N CYS A 75 -0.81 1.69 7.82
CA CYS A 75 0.59 1.48 7.52
C CYS A 75 1.44 1.41 8.80
N ALA A 76 1.22 2.33 9.75
CA ALA A 76 1.91 2.32 11.04
C ALA A 76 1.63 1.02 11.83
N LEU A 77 0.38 0.53 11.82
CA LEU A 77 0.00 -0.76 12.39
C LEU A 77 0.77 -1.92 11.75
N LEU A 78 0.82 -2.00 10.42
CA LEU A 78 1.53 -3.10 9.75
C LEU A 78 3.03 -3.05 10.01
N ARG A 79 3.61 -1.85 10.12
CA ARG A 79 5.05 -1.67 10.40
C ARG A 79 5.46 -2.21 11.77
N THR A 80 4.60 -2.13 12.79
CA THR A 80 4.93 -2.69 14.11
C THR A 80 4.75 -4.21 14.17
N HIS A 81 4.17 -4.82 13.14
CA HIS A 81 3.81 -6.24 13.07
C HIS A 81 4.35 -6.96 11.82
N LEU A 82 5.45 -6.48 11.23
CA LEU A 82 6.02 -7.05 9.99
C LEU A 82 6.25 -8.57 10.09
N ASP A 83 6.79 -9.06 11.21
CA ASP A 83 6.98 -10.50 11.42
C ASP A 83 5.67 -11.28 11.40
N ALA A 84 4.58 -10.73 11.94
CA ALA A 84 3.30 -11.43 11.99
C ALA A 84 2.67 -11.58 10.60
N ILE A 85 2.89 -10.61 9.70
CA ILE A 85 2.28 -10.58 8.37
C ILE A 85 3.19 -11.16 7.29
N ALA A 86 4.50 -11.28 7.55
CA ALA A 86 5.44 -11.86 6.62
C ALA A 86 5.17 -13.35 6.39
N PRO A 87 5.10 -13.81 5.13
CA PRO A 87 5.08 -15.23 4.80
C PRO A 87 6.25 -15.99 5.43
N GLN A 88 6.08 -17.29 5.67
CA GLN A 88 7.13 -18.16 6.26
C GLN A 88 8.36 -18.38 5.37
N GLY A 89 8.32 -17.94 4.10
CA GLY A 89 9.32 -18.26 3.10
C GLY A 89 8.92 -19.43 2.19
N ASN A 90 9.62 -19.59 1.08
CA ASN A 90 9.45 -20.68 0.13
C ASN A 90 10.79 -21.00 -0.57
N GLN A 91 10.77 -21.84 -1.61
CA GLN A 91 11.96 -22.24 -2.35
C GLN A 91 12.70 -21.07 -3.02
N SER A 92 12.01 -19.96 -3.29
CA SER A 92 12.58 -18.79 -3.97
C SER A 92 13.03 -17.70 -3.00
N HIS A 93 12.38 -17.57 -1.85
CA HIS A 93 12.60 -16.44 -0.93
C HIS A 93 12.54 -16.87 0.53
N THR A 94 13.48 -16.35 1.33
CA THR A 94 13.48 -16.52 2.79
C THR A 94 12.39 -15.67 3.45
N ARG A 95 12.09 -15.97 4.71
CA ARG A 95 11.22 -15.13 5.53
C ARG A 95 11.76 -13.70 5.70
N GLU A 96 13.06 -13.56 5.93
CA GLU A 96 13.74 -12.26 6.05
C GLU A 96 13.58 -11.42 4.77
N TRP A 97 13.71 -12.05 3.61
CA TRP A 97 13.46 -11.38 2.33
C TRP A 97 12.03 -10.81 2.23
N TYR A 98 11.04 -11.54 2.77
CA TYR A 98 9.68 -11.02 2.85
C TYR A 98 9.57 -9.86 3.82
N VAL A 99 10.15 -9.96 5.02
CA VAL A 99 10.11 -8.86 6.01
C VAL A 99 10.72 -7.58 5.42
N ASP A 100 11.90 -7.69 4.80
CA ASP A 100 12.60 -6.56 4.19
C ASP A 100 11.78 -5.95 3.04
N GLY A 101 11.26 -6.79 2.14
CA GLY A 101 10.44 -6.32 1.02
C GLY A 101 9.12 -5.69 1.45
N ILE A 102 8.45 -6.23 2.47
CA ILE A 102 7.24 -5.64 3.04
C ILE A 102 7.57 -4.28 3.66
N SER A 103 8.65 -4.20 4.44
CA SER A 103 9.10 -2.95 5.07
C SER A 103 9.38 -1.86 4.03
N GLU A 104 10.11 -2.21 2.96
CA GLU A 104 10.42 -1.30 1.87
C GLU A 104 9.16 -0.82 1.14
N HIS A 105 8.29 -1.75 0.74
CA HIS A 105 7.08 -1.41 -0.03
C HIS A 105 6.06 -0.65 0.82
N LEU A 106 5.98 -0.93 2.11
CA LEU A 106 5.18 -0.15 3.04
C LEU A 106 5.70 1.30 3.15
N SER A 107 7.02 1.48 3.16
CA SER A 107 7.64 2.82 3.15
C SER A 107 7.32 3.60 1.87
N ASN A 108 7.22 2.91 0.72
CA ASN A 108 6.79 3.54 -0.53
C ASN A 108 5.30 3.95 -0.46
N ILE A 109 4.42 3.07 0.04
CA ILE A 109 2.98 3.35 0.19
C ILE A 109 2.76 4.55 1.11
N GLU A 110 3.44 4.60 2.25
CA GLU A 110 3.38 5.75 3.16
C GLU A 110 3.85 7.04 2.51
N ALA A 111 5.00 7.03 1.82
CA ALA A 111 5.52 8.22 1.18
C ALA A 111 4.55 8.79 0.14
N VAL A 112 3.88 7.92 -0.62
CA VAL A 112 2.84 8.30 -1.59
C VAL A 112 1.57 8.78 -0.90
N ALA A 113 1.12 8.12 0.17
CA ALA A 113 -0.03 8.54 0.96
C ALA A 113 0.20 9.88 1.66
N GLU A 114 1.39 10.13 2.21
CA GLU A 114 1.77 11.43 2.78
C GLU A 114 1.83 12.54 1.73
N GLN A 115 2.23 12.21 0.50
CA GLN A 115 2.20 13.15 -0.61
C GLN A 115 0.76 13.50 -0.99
N ALA A 116 -0.12 12.50 -1.10
CA ALA A 116 -1.55 12.70 -1.34
C ALA A 116 -2.19 13.55 -0.23
N LEU A 117 -1.94 13.22 1.04
CA LEU A 117 -2.47 13.97 2.18
C LEU A 117 -2.06 15.44 2.14
N ARG A 118 -0.78 15.73 1.88
CA ARG A 118 -0.27 17.11 1.76
C ARG A 118 -0.90 17.88 0.62
N ALA A 119 -1.33 17.18 -0.44
CA ALA A 119 -1.96 17.78 -1.60
C ALA A 119 -3.50 17.82 -1.51
N GLY A 120 -4.11 17.29 -0.43
CA GLY A 120 -5.56 17.15 -0.31
C GLY A 120 -6.16 16.09 -1.25
N GLY A 121 -5.33 15.14 -1.67
CA GLY A 121 -5.63 14.11 -2.65
C GLY A 121 -5.81 12.71 -2.05
N GLY A 122 -6.12 11.74 -2.90
CA GLY A 122 -6.27 10.33 -2.55
C GLY A 122 -5.15 9.46 -3.08
N VAL A 123 -5.26 8.14 -2.89
CA VAL A 123 -4.37 7.16 -3.52
C VAL A 123 -5.14 6.06 -4.21
N TYR A 124 -4.62 5.51 -5.30
CA TYR A 124 -5.15 4.28 -5.88
C TYR A 124 -4.04 3.26 -6.17
N PHE A 125 -4.44 1.99 -6.16
CA PHE A 125 -3.58 0.84 -6.35
C PHE A 125 -3.95 0.10 -7.63
N TRP A 126 -2.98 -0.13 -8.51
CA TRP A 126 -3.18 -0.79 -9.81
C TRP A 126 -2.05 -1.75 -10.18
#